data_AF-A0A1V5QJE6-F1
#
_entry.id   AF-A0A1V5QJE6-F1
#
_cell.length_a   1.000
_cell.length_b   1.000
_cell.length_c   1.000
_cell.angle_alpha   90.00
_cell.angle_beta   90.00
_cell.angle_gamma   90.00
#
_symmetry.space_group_name_H-M   'P 1'
#
loop_
_entity.id
_entity.type
_entity.pdbx_description
1 polymer ?
#
loop_
_entity_poly.entity_id
_entity_poly.type
_entity_poly.pdbx_seq_one_letter_code
_entity_poly.pdbx_strand_id
1 'polypeptide(L)'
;MESDSRYPYTYSCDLLRVLAGFGDAGAKLSRSDASRLRGRISEAIGMEDEEIAKRLADYYKANEKELTEKSVSDWLRFKKVA
;
A
#
# COMPACT_ATOMS: atom_id res chain seq x y z
N MET A 1 -14.81 6.88 10.84
CA MET A 1 -13.42 6.78 10.34
C MET A 1 -12.48 7.82 10.96
N GLU A 2 -12.97 8.90 11.58
CA GLU A 2 -12.12 9.96 12.19
C GLU A 2 -11.30 9.56 13.43
N SER A 3 -11.52 8.38 14.04
CA SER A 3 -10.84 7.96 15.27
C SER A 3 -9.65 7.02 15.06
N ASP A 4 -9.35 6.61 13.82
CA ASP A 4 -8.22 5.73 13.55
C ASP A 4 -6.97 6.54 13.23
N SER A 5 -6.01 6.58 14.17
CA SER A 5 -4.73 7.27 14.02
C SER A 5 -3.88 6.77 12.84
N ARG A 6 -4.20 5.60 12.27
CA ARG A 6 -3.55 5.06 11.07
C ARG A 6 -4.12 5.63 9.77
N TYR A 7 -5.35 6.14 9.79
CA TYR A 7 -5.99 6.72 8.63
C TYR A 7 -5.53 8.18 8.43
N PRO A 8 -5.31 8.65 7.18
CA PRO A 8 -5.29 7.89 5.92
C PRO A 8 -3.89 7.33 5.58
N TYR A 9 -2.84 7.86 6.19
CA TYR A 9 -1.46 7.68 5.71
C TYR A 9 -0.92 6.26 5.84
N THR A 10 -1.27 5.54 6.90
CA THR A 10 -0.74 4.17 7.10
C THR A 10 -1.40 3.20 6.14
N TYR A 11 -2.73 3.27 6.00
CA TYR A 11 -3.47 2.36 5.11
C TYR A 11 -3.19 2.62 3.63
N SER A 12 -3.02 3.88 3.23
CA SER A 12 -2.56 4.19 1.87
C SER A 12 -1.16 3.60 1.60
N CYS A 13 -0.23 3.70 2.55
CA CYS A 13 1.08 3.07 2.41
C CYS A 13 0.99 1.54 2.39
N ASP A 14 0.14 0.93 3.23
CA ASP A 14 -0.04 -0.52 3.25
C ASP A 14 -0.62 -1.05 1.93
N LEU A 15 -1.53 -0.31 1.28
CA LEU A 15 -1.99 -0.62 -0.08
C LEU A 15 -0.82 -0.66 -1.07
N LEU A 16 -0.03 0.41 -1.14
CA LEU A 16 1.10 0.48 -2.06
C LEU A 16 2.10 -0.66 -1.83
N ARG A 17 2.31 -1.05 -0.57
CA ARG A 17 3.16 -2.18 -0.20
C ARG A 17 2.58 -3.53 -0.63
N VAL A 18 1.26 -3.69 -0.63
CA VAL A 18 0.60 -4.90 -1.14
C VAL A 18 0.67 -4.96 -2.67
N LEU A 19 0.45 -3.83 -3.34
CA LEU A 19 0.47 -3.75 -4.80
C LEU A 19 1.88 -3.94 -5.38
N ALA A 20 2.90 -3.39 -4.72
CA ALA A 20 4.30 -3.55 -5.12
C ALA A 20 4.80 -5.01 -5.01
N GLY A 21 4.13 -5.85 -4.22
CA GLY A 21 4.53 -7.24 -4.02
C GLY A 21 5.85 -7.40 -3.24
N PHE A 22 6.59 -8.46 -3.56
CA PHE A 22 7.86 -8.81 -2.93
C PHE A 22 9.00 -8.63 -3.94
N GLY A 23 10.07 -7.95 -3.53
CA GLY A 23 11.29 -7.82 -4.34
C GLY A 23 12.19 -9.06 -4.28
N ASP A 24 13.35 -8.98 -4.92
CA ASP A 24 14.28 -10.12 -5.12
C ASP A 24 14.74 -10.82 -3.83
N ALA A 25 14.78 -10.09 -2.72
CA ALA A 25 15.12 -10.64 -1.39
C ALA A 25 13.89 -11.05 -0.55
N GLY A 26 12.69 -11.08 -1.14
CA GLY A 26 11.43 -11.29 -0.42
C GLY A 26 11.03 -10.10 0.46
N ALA A 27 11.70 -8.96 0.32
CA ALA A 27 11.37 -7.75 1.07
C ALA A 27 10.21 -7.02 0.40
N LYS A 28 9.22 -6.62 1.20
CA LYS A 28 8.20 -5.66 0.76
C LYS A 28 8.79 -4.25 0.70
N LEU A 29 8.22 -3.42 -0.16
CA LEU A 29 8.44 -1.97 -0.17
C LEU A 29 8.36 -1.41 1.26
N SER A 30 9.31 -0.57 1.68
CA SER A 30 9.28 0.02 3.03
C SER A 30 8.11 1.02 3.16
N ARG A 31 7.60 1.26 4.38
CA ARG A 31 6.53 2.27 4.57
C ARG A 31 7.02 3.68 4.23
N SER A 32 8.30 3.98 4.49
CA SER A 32 8.91 5.24 4.12
C SER A 32 8.98 5.42 2.60
N ASP A 33 9.34 4.37 1.86
CA ASP A 33 9.33 4.42 0.39
C ASP A 33 7.91 4.50 -0.18
N ALA A 34 6.96 3.79 0.41
CA ALA A 34 5.55 3.90 0.05
C ALA A 34 5.01 5.32 0.27
N SER A 35 5.38 5.97 1.38
CA SER A 35 5.01 7.37 1.66
C SER A 35 5.62 8.32 0.62
N ARG A 36 6.92 8.16 0.30
CA ARG A 36 7.58 8.92 -0.77
C ARG A 36 6.87 8.72 -2.11
N LEU A 37 6.56 7.47 -2.47
CA LEU A 37 5.87 7.14 -3.71
C LEU A 37 4.50 7.80 -3.79
N ARG A 38 3.71 7.76 -2.71
CA ARG A 38 2.41 8.44 -2.63
C ARG A 38 2.54 9.94 -2.88
N GLY A 39 3.52 10.61 -2.27
CA GLY A 39 3.79 12.03 -2.52
C GLY A 39 4.15 12.31 -3.98
N ARG A 40 4.97 11.45 -4.60
CA ARG A 40 5.31 11.57 -6.04
C ARG A 40 4.12 11.34 -6.95
N ILE A 41 3.19 10.46 -6.59
CA ILE A 41 1.92 10.26 -7.31
C ILE A 41 1.05 11.51 -7.18
N SER A 42 0.97 12.11 -5.99
CA SER A 42 0.28 13.38 -5.75
C SER A 42 0.83 14.50 -6.65
N GLU A 43 2.14 14.68 -6.69
CA GLU A 43 2.81 15.63 -7.59
C GLU A 43 2.50 15.36 -9.07
N ALA A 44 2.59 14.09 -9.50
CA ALA A 44 2.41 13.71 -10.89
C ALA A 44 0.97 13.91 -11.40
N ILE A 45 -0.02 13.74 -10.52
CA ILE A 45 -1.44 13.85 -10.85
C ILE A 45 -1.97 15.27 -10.58
N GLY A 46 -1.25 16.09 -9.81
CA GLY A 46 -1.68 17.44 -9.42
C GLY A 46 -2.83 17.42 -8.42
N MET A 47 -2.84 16.46 -7.49
CA MET A 47 -3.85 16.30 -6.44
C MET A 47 -3.18 16.36 -5.07
N GLU A 48 -3.80 17.00 -4.08
CA GLU A 48 -3.29 17.07 -2.71
C GLU A 48 -2.96 15.68 -2.15
N ASP A 49 -1.82 15.58 -1.48
CA ASP A 49 -1.29 14.31 -0.98
C ASP A 49 -2.23 13.64 0.04
N GLU A 50 -2.92 14.45 0.85
CA GLU A 50 -3.94 13.98 1.80
C GLU A 50 -5.15 13.35 1.07
N GLU A 51 -5.59 13.95 -0.04
CA GLU A 51 -6.73 13.45 -0.82
C GLU A 51 -6.39 12.11 -1.48
N ILE A 52 -5.18 11.99 -2.04
CA ILE A 52 -4.68 10.69 -2.52
C ILE A 52 -4.60 9.69 -1.38
N ALA A 53 -4.10 10.10 -0.20
CA ALA A 53 -4.04 9.22 0.96
C ALA A 53 -5.41 8.66 1.32
N LYS A 54 -6.43 9.52 1.40
CA LYS A 54 -7.81 9.14 1.73
C LYS A 54 -8.34 8.12 0.73
N ARG A 55 -8.25 8.42 -0.56
CA ARG A 55 -8.73 7.51 -1.64
C ARG A 55 -8.06 6.14 -1.60
N LEU A 56 -6.74 6.11 -1.42
CA LEU A 56 -5.98 4.86 -1.32
C LEU A 56 -6.32 4.09 -0.04
N ALA A 57 -6.47 4.80 1.08
CA ALA A 57 -6.85 4.19 2.36
C ALA A 57 -8.27 3.61 2.33
N ASP A 58 -9.22 4.34 1.72
CA ASP A 58 -10.60 3.88 1.54
C ASP A 58 -10.64 2.61 0.70
N TYR A 59 -9.91 2.59 -0.43
CA TYR A 59 -9.77 1.40 -1.25
C TYR A 59 -9.16 0.24 -0.46
N TYR A 60 -8.10 0.50 0.31
CA TYR A 60 -7.47 -0.53 1.14
C TYR A 60 -8.46 -1.12 2.15
N LYS A 61 -9.18 -0.28 2.89
CA LYS A 61 -10.12 -0.73 3.92
C LYS A 61 -11.33 -1.44 3.33
N ALA A 62 -11.83 -0.99 2.18
CA ALA A 62 -12.93 -1.65 1.48
C ALA A 62 -12.54 -3.05 0.97
N ASN A 63 -11.26 -3.27 0.65
CA ASN A 63 -10.77 -4.51 0.03
C ASN A 63 -9.75 -5.26 0.91
N GLU A 64 -9.69 -4.97 2.21
CA GLU A 64 -8.60 -5.41 3.11
C GLU A 64 -8.42 -6.94 3.11
N LYS A 65 -9.54 -7.68 3.11
CA LYS A 65 -9.54 -9.14 3.08
C LYS A 65 -8.91 -9.68 1.80
N GLU A 66 -9.38 -9.23 0.65
CA GLU A 66 -8.89 -9.67 -0.67
C GLU A 66 -7.41 -9.29 -0.87
N LEU A 67 -7.02 -8.09 -0.44
CA LEU A 67 -5.64 -7.62 -0.51
C LEU A 67 -4.71 -8.45 0.40
N THR A 68 -5.20 -8.87 1.57
CA THR A 68 -4.46 -9.76 2.47
C THR A 68 -4.28 -11.14 1.84
N GLU A 69 -5.35 -11.74 1.31
CA GLU A 69 -5.31 -13.03 0.63
C GLU A 69 -4.37 -13.00 -0.59
N LYS A 70 -4.45 -11.95 -1.41
CA LYS A 70 -3.52 -11.71 -2.52
C LYS A 70 -2.08 -11.65 -2.02
N SER A 71 -1.81 -10.86 -0.97
CA SER A 71 -0.46 -10.73 -0.43
C SER A 71 0.10 -12.05 0.10
N VAL A 72 -0.72 -12.92 0.69
CA VAL A 72 -0.30 -14.25 1.14
C VAL A 72 -0.01 -15.15 -0.06
N SER A 73 -0.87 -15.12 -1.08
CA SER A 73 -0.67 -15.87 -2.33
C SER A 73 0.63 -15.46 -3.02
N ASP A 74 0.89 -14.17 -3.15
CA ASP A 74 2.12 -13.63 -3.75
C ASP A 74 3.37 -14.08 -2.97
N TRP A 75 3.29 -14.11 -1.63
CA TRP A 75 4.38 -14.61 -0.79
C TRP A 75 4.67 -16.10 -1.02
N LEU A 76 3.61 -16.92 -1.07
CA LEU A 76 3.74 -18.35 -1.33
C LEU A 76 4.29 -18.62 -2.74
N ARG A 77 3.92 -17.79 -3.72
CA ARG A 77 4.50 -17.86 -5.07
C ARG A 77 5.99 -17.54 -5.04
N PHE A 78 6.39 -16.42 -4.43
CA PHE A 78 7.80 -16.05 -4.29
C PHE A 78 8.63 -17.20 -3.70
N LYS A 79 8.18 -17.81 -2.60
CA LYS A 79 8.88 -18.94 -1.95
C LYS A 79 8.99 -20.22 -2.77
N LYS A 80 8.18 -20.40 -3.81
CA LYS A 80 8.24 -21.58 -4.68
C LYS A 80 9.26 -21.43 -5.82
N VAL A 81 9.63 -20.19 -6.15
CA VAL A 81 10.53 -19.86 -7.28
C VAL A 81 11.89 -19.33 -6.83
N ALA A 82 12.03 -18.91 -5.57
CA ALA A 82 13.29 -18.58 -4.92
C ALA A 82 14.01 -19.82 -4.39
#